data_AF-A0A933K0H8-F1
#
_entry.id   AF-A0A933K0H8-F1
#
_cell.length_a   1.000
_cell.length_b   1.000
_cell.length_c   1.000
_cell.angle_alpha   90.00
_cell.angle_beta   90.00
_cell.angle_gamma   90.00
#
_symmetry.space_group_name_H-M   'P 1'
#
loop_
_entity.id
_entity.type
_entity.pdbx_description
1 polymer ?
#
loop_
_entity_poly.entity_id
_entity_poly.type
_entity_poly.pdbx_seq_one_letter_code
_entity_poly.pdbx_strand_id
1 'polypeptide(L)'
;MASSPRERRPRGLSMVEVVMCLAILALAFVPIVDLFTASHRTSYSARTLRDATVHAQTLLEAVAKLDPAELPAVPVDTETTLLEGSVLTGSGGAGRWQQVVDFLGKPPPFPMKRRVIARRFPTGELEFRVTVEWMAVVTDAKTHQKLSFSSFSSPKNWR
;
A
#
# COMPACT_ATOMS: atom_id res chain seq x y z
N MET A 1 27.92 51.22 -58.36
CA MET A 1 28.35 50.55 -57.10
C MET A 1 27.19 49.70 -56.61
N ALA A 2 27.25 48.39 -56.86
CA ALA A 2 26.29 47.43 -56.32
C ALA A 2 27.11 46.26 -55.77
N SER A 3 27.23 46.18 -54.45
CA SER A 3 27.84 45.04 -53.75
C SER A 3 26.86 43.87 -53.82
N SER A 4 27.21 42.86 -54.61
CA SER A 4 26.49 41.60 -54.69
C SER A 4 26.32 40.98 -53.31
N PRO A 5 25.11 40.53 -52.92
CA PRO A 5 24.90 39.81 -51.67
C PRO A 5 25.65 38.48 -51.76
N ARG A 6 26.57 38.23 -50.82
CA ARG A 6 27.20 36.91 -50.65
C ARG A 6 26.09 35.90 -50.39
N GLU A 7 25.76 35.11 -51.40
CA GLU A 7 24.96 33.89 -51.27
C GLU A 7 25.57 33.02 -50.16
N ARG A 8 24.91 33.02 -49.00
CA ARG A 8 25.14 32.01 -47.97
C ARG A 8 24.54 30.71 -48.52
N ARG A 9 25.35 29.93 -49.25
CA ARG A 9 24.96 28.56 -49.62
C ARG A 9 24.58 27.81 -48.33
N PRO A 10 23.40 27.17 -48.27
CA PRO A 10 23.08 26.31 -47.14
C PRO A 10 24.09 25.16 -47.14
N ARG A 11 25.02 25.17 -46.18
CA ARG A 11 25.90 24.02 -45.94
C ARG A 11 24.99 22.92 -45.42
N GLY A 12 24.77 21.88 -46.23
CA GLY A 12 24.03 20.70 -45.80
C GLY A 12 24.72 20.04 -44.61
N LEU A 13 23.93 19.57 -43.65
CA LEU A 13 24.43 18.80 -42.51
C LEU A 13 25.17 17.56 -43.01
N SER A 14 26.39 17.36 -42.53
CA SER A 14 27.14 16.15 -42.82
C SER A 14 26.45 14.94 -42.18
N MET A 15 26.48 13.78 -42.83
CA MET A 15 25.92 12.53 -42.27
C MET A 15 26.52 12.21 -40.89
N VAL A 16 27.79 12.57 -40.66
CA VAL A 16 28.45 12.43 -39.36
C VAL A 16 27.84 13.34 -38.31
N GLU A 17 27.48 14.59 -38.66
CA GLU A 17 26.81 15.52 -37.74
C GLU A 17 25.42 15.02 -37.38
N VAL A 18 24.68 14.45 -38.33
CA VAL A 18 23.36 13.83 -38.06
C VAL A 18 23.49 12.65 -37.09
N VAL A 19 24.48 11.77 -37.30
CA VAL A 19 24.72 10.62 -36.41
C VAL A 19 25.14 11.08 -35.01
N MET A 20 26.01 12.10 -34.91
CA MET A 20 26.40 12.67 -33.61
C MET A 20 25.22 13.35 -32.91
N CYS A 21 24.39 14.11 -33.63
CA CYS A 21 23.18 14.69 -33.07
C CYS A 21 22.22 13.63 -32.53
N LEU A 22 22.04 12.52 -33.25
CA LEU A 22 21.23 11.39 -32.78
C LEU A 22 21.83 10.72 -31.54
N ALA A 23 23.14 10.54 -31.47
CA ALA A 23 23.81 9.96 -30.31
C ALA A 23 23.67 10.84 -29.07
N ILE A 24 23.89 12.16 -29.21
CA ILE A 24 23.71 13.13 -28.12
C ILE A 24 22.25 13.17 -27.68
N LEU A 25 21.32 13.15 -28.63
CA LEU A 25 19.89 13.14 -28.35
C LEU A 25 19.49 11.86 -27.60
N ALA A 26 19.96 10.68 -28.02
CA ALA A 26 19.71 9.42 -27.35
C ALA A 26 20.25 9.41 -25.91
N LEU A 27 21.47 9.95 -25.69
CA LEU A 27 22.04 10.10 -24.35
C LEU A 27 21.24 11.08 -23.48
N ALA A 28 20.71 12.15 -24.07
CA ALA A 28 19.84 13.09 -23.37
C ALA A 28 18.47 12.48 -22.98
N PHE A 29 18.01 11.46 -23.70
CA PHE A 29 16.76 10.75 -23.38
C PHE A 29 16.89 9.78 -22.19
N VAL A 30 18.07 9.24 -21.92
CA VAL A 30 18.30 8.30 -20.80
C VAL A 30 17.78 8.84 -19.45
N PRO A 31 18.18 10.04 -18.97
CA PRO A 31 17.68 10.55 -17.70
C PRO A 31 16.17 10.85 -17.70
N ILE A 32 15.59 11.16 -18.86
CA ILE A 32 14.14 11.38 -19.00
C ILE A 32 13.40 10.06 -18.76
N VAL A 33 13.86 8.97 -19.36
CA VAL A 33 13.29 7.64 -19.15
C VAL A 33 13.42 7.22 -17.68
N ASP A 34 14.57 7.47 -17.06
CA ASP A 34 14.79 7.18 -15.63
C ASP A 34 13.79 7.94 -14.74
N LEU A 35 13.53 9.22 -15.02
CA LEU A 35 12.51 10.00 -14.30
C LEU A 35 11.10 9.41 -14.47
N PHE A 36 10.75 8.96 -15.67
CA PHE A 36 9.46 8.32 -15.91
C PHE A 36 9.32 7.00 -15.15
N THR A 37 10.36 6.17 -15.13
CA THR A 37 10.32 4.90 -14.37
C THR A 37 10.22 5.14 -12.86
N ALA A 38 10.95 6.12 -12.32
CA ALA A 38 10.86 6.52 -10.93
C ALA A 38 9.47 7.07 -10.57
N SER A 39 8.89 7.91 -11.44
CA SER A 39 7.53 8.43 -11.29
C SER A 39 6.48 7.33 -11.30
N HIS A 40 6.60 6.35 -12.20
CA HIS A 40 5.71 5.19 -12.27
C HIS A 40 5.79 4.34 -10.99
N ARG A 41 7.00 4.07 -10.50
CA ARG A 41 7.22 3.34 -9.24
C ARG A 41 6.59 4.06 -8.05
N THR A 42 6.74 5.37 -7.98
CA THR A 42 6.17 6.21 -6.90
C THR A 42 4.64 6.26 -6.98
N SER A 43 4.10 6.37 -8.19
CA SER A 43 2.65 6.38 -8.41
C SER A 43 2.00 5.04 -8.02
N TYR A 44 2.68 3.94 -8.34
CA TYR A 44 2.23 2.60 -7.95
C TYR A 44 2.26 2.38 -6.44
N SER A 45 3.36 2.79 -5.78
CA SER A 45 3.46 2.68 -4.32
C SER A 45 2.43 3.55 -3.60
N ALA A 46 2.19 4.77 -4.07
CA ALA A 46 1.19 5.67 -3.50
C ALA A 46 -0.24 5.12 -3.63
N ARG A 47 -0.58 4.50 -4.78
CA ARG A 47 -1.89 3.83 -4.96
C ARG A 47 -2.03 2.65 -4.01
N THR A 48 -1.01 1.79 -3.92
CA THR A 48 -1.01 0.63 -3.03
C THR A 48 -1.15 1.05 -1.56
N LEU A 49 -0.47 2.12 -1.15
CA LEU A 49 -0.56 2.71 0.18
C LEU A 49 -1.99 3.16 0.50
N ARG A 50 -2.61 3.89 -0.43
CA ARG A 50 -3.99 4.35 -0.30
C ARG A 50 -4.94 3.17 -0.14
N ASP A 51 -4.82 2.16 -1.01
CA ASP A 51 -5.73 1.02 -0.99
C ASP A 51 -5.56 0.18 0.29
N ALA A 52 -4.33 0.01 0.78
CA ALA A 52 -4.04 -0.63 2.07
C ALA A 52 -4.64 0.14 3.24
N THR A 53 -4.56 1.47 3.22
CA THR A 53 -5.13 2.35 4.26
C THR A 53 -6.64 2.26 4.28
N VAL A 54 -7.30 2.37 3.12
CA VAL A 54 -8.76 2.25 3.00
C VAL A 54 -9.23 0.87 3.48
N HIS A 55 -8.49 -0.18 3.13
CA HIS A 55 -8.81 -1.53 3.58
C HIS A 55 -8.68 -1.66 5.11
N ALA A 56 -7.59 -1.16 5.70
CA ALA A 56 -7.40 -1.17 7.14
C ALA A 56 -8.49 -0.39 7.89
N GLN A 57 -8.88 0.79 7.38
CA GLN A 57 -9.96 1.61 7.93
C GLN A 57 -11.31 0.90 7.85
N THR A 58 -11.63 0.29 6.71
CA THR A 58 -12.87 -0.48 6.54
C THR A 58 -12.96 -1.63 7.55
N LEU A 59 -11.84 -2.31 7.81
CA LEU A 59 -11.78 -3.37 8.82
C LEU A 59 -11.94 -2.84 10.24
N LEU A 60 -11.27 -1.74 10.58
CA LEU A 60 -11.42 -1.09 11.88
C LEU A 60 -12.88 -0.65 12.11
N GLU A 61 -13.52 -0.04 11.11
CA GLU A 61 -14.92 0.35 11.19
C GLU A 61 -15.86 -0.85 11.31
N ALA A 62 -15.58 -1.95 10.59
CA ALA A 62 -16.36 -3.17 10.68
C ALA A 62 -16.28 -3.78 12.09
N VAL A 63 -15.08 -3.84 12.66
CA VAL A 63 -14.86 -4.34 14.03
C VAL A 63 -15.47 -3.39 15.07
N ALA A 64 -15.37 -2.08 14.89
CA ALA A 64 -15.94 -1.09 15.80
C ALA A 64 -17.48 -1.08 15.81
N LYS A 65 -18.13 -1.58 14.75
CA LYS A 65 -19.59 -1.72 14.65
C LYS A 65 -20.13 -2.99 15.32
N LEU A 66 -19.26 -3.91 15.73
CA LEU A 66 -19.67 -5.14 16.40
C LEU A 66 -19.98 -4.88 17.86
N ASP A 67 -21.00 -5.59 18.36
CA ASP A 67 -21.29 -5.56 19.79
C ASP A 67 -20.27 -6.41 20.56
N PRO A 68 -19.95 -6.06 21.82
CA PRO A 68 -19.01 -6.80 22.66
C PRO A 68 -19.27 -8.30 22.75
N ALA A 69 -20.54 -8.68 22.80
CA ALA A 69 -20.98 -10.09 22.88
C ALA A 69 -20.76 -10.87 21.58
N GLU A 70 -20.55 -10.17 20.46
CA GLU A 70 -20.34 -10.78 19.16
C GLU A 70 -18.87 -11.07 18.88
N LEU A 71 -17.96 -10.54 19.70
CA LEU A 71 -16.52 -10.71 19.54
C LEU A 71 -16.02 -12.01 20.18
N PRO A 72 -14.95 -12.60 19.63
CA PRO A 72 -14.30 -13.76 20.25
C PRO A 72 -13.78 -13.42 21.64
N ALA A 73 -13.73 -14.41 22.53
CA ALA A 73 -13.25 -14.22 23.89
C ALA A 73 -11.76 -13.83 23.88
N VAL A 74 -11.43 -12.67 24.46
CA VAL A 74 -10.05 -12.18 24.59
C VAL A 74 -9.62 -12.27 26.05
N PRO A 75 -8.57 -13.05 26.37
CA PRO A 75 -8.01 -13.09 27.72
C PRO A 75 -7.48 -11.72 28.16
N VAL A 76 -7.61 -11.45 29.47
CA VAL A 76 -7.16 -10.19 30.08
C VAL A 76 -5.63 -10.13 30.03
N ASP A 77 -5.11 -8.94 29.73
CA ASP A 77 -3.70 -8.59 29.65
C ASP A 77 -2.86 -9.43 28.68
N THR A 78 -3.50 -10.02 27.67
CA THR A 78 -2.84 -10.81 26.64
C THR A 78 -3.18 -10.26 25.25
N GLU A 79 -2.17 -10.04 24.41
CA GLU A 79 -2.39 -9.79 22.99
C GLU A 79 -2.80 -11.09 22.31
N THR A 80 -4.03 -11.13 21.79
CA THR A 80 -4.56 -12.29 21.08
C THR A 80 -4.70 -11.96 19.61
N THR A 81 -4.06 -12.75 18.75
CA THR A 81 -4.29 -12.64 17.31
C THR A 81 -5.63 -13.29 17.01
N LEU A 82 -6.60 -12.48 16.59
CA LEU A 82 -7.93 -12.95 16.22
C LEU A 82 -7.96 -13.47 14.78
N LEU A 83 -7.14 -12.86 13.92
CA LEU A 83 -7.07 -13.22 12.52
C LEU A 83 -5.66 -12.96 11.98
N GLU A 84 -5.12 -13.93 11.24
CA GLU A 84 -3.88 -13.81 10.49
C GLU A 84 -4.09 -14.32 9.06
N GLY A 85 -4.01 -13.41 8.08
CA GLY A 85 -4.24 -13.71 6.68
C GLY A 85 -5.70 -14.08 6.41
N SER A 86 -5.94 -15.32 6.01
CA SER A 86 -7.28 -15.93 5.81
C SER A 86 -7.62 -16.93 6.91
N VAL A 87 -6.74 -17.09 7.91
CA VAL A 87 -6.89 -18.08 8.96
C VAL A 87 -7.45 -17.41 10.21
N LEU A 88 -8.59 -17.93 10.67
CA LEU A 88 -9.11 -17.65 12.00
C LEU A 88 -8.20 -18.32 13.03
N THR A 89 -7.67 -17.54 13.95
CA THR A 89 -6.82 -18.03 15.05
C THR A 89 -7.53 -18.00 16.40
N GLY A 90 -8.71 -17.38 16.49
CA GLY A 90 -9.54 -17.33 17.70
C GLY A 90 -10.77 -18.24 17.65
N SER A 91 -11.16 -18.78 18.80
CA SER A 91 -12.43 -19.51 18.99
C SER A 91 -13.54 -18.56 19.46
N GLY A 92 -14.71 -18.63 18.82
CA GLY A 92 -15.90 -17.87 19.21
C GLY A 92 -16.20 -16.63 18.36
N GLY A 93 -17.33 -16.01 18.64
CA GLY A 93 -17.89 -14.87 17.90
C GLY A 93 -19.28 -15.18 17.34
N ALA A 94 -20.19 -14.20 17.38
CA ALA A 94 -21.55 -14.35 16.85
C ALA A 94 -21.59 -14.24 15.32
N GLY A 95 -22.76 -14.41 14.71
CA GLY A 95 -22.93 -14.41 13.26
C GLY A 95 -22.38 -13.16 12.54
N ARG A 96 -22.34 -11.99 13.18
CA ARG A 96 -21.76 -10.77 12.60
C ARG A 96 -20.23 -10.75 12.61
N TRP A 97 -19.58 -11.38 13.59
CA TRP A 97 -18.13 -11.60 13.54
C TRP A 97 -17.76 -12.50 12.35
N GLN A 98 -18.55 -13.55 12.10
CA GLN A 98 -18.33 -14.40 10.95
C GLN A 98 -18.43 -13.64 9.62
N GLN A 99 -19.30 -12.62 9.51
CA GLN A 99 -19.34 -11.77 8.31
C GLN A 99 -18.05 -10.95 8.11
N VAL A 100 -17.43 -10.48 9.21
CA VAL A 100 -16.13 -9.80 9.17
C VAL A 100 -15.03 -10.76 8.75
N VAL A 101 -15.07 -12.00 9.26
CA VAL A 101 -14.16 -13.07 8.84
C VAL A 101 -14.35 -13.41 7.37
N ASP A 102 -15.58 -13.56 6.89
CA ASP A 102 -15.87 -13.91 5.49
C ASP A 102 -15.43 -12.79 4.55
N PHE A 103 -15.60 -11.53 4.96
CA PHE A 103 -15.03 -10.38 4.25
C PHE A 103 -13.51 -10.46 4.18
N LEU A 104 -12.86 -10.86 5.27
CA LEU A 104 -11.41 -11.08 5.35
C LEU A 104 -10.96 -12.34 4.60
N GLY A 105 -11.80 -13.35 4.46
CA GLY A 105 -11.52 -14.56 3.69
C GLY A 105 -11.43 -14.31 2.19
N LYS A 106 -12.04 -13.21 1.71
CA LYS A 106 -11.94 -12.80 0.30
C LYS A 106 -10.50 -12.48 -0.09
N PRO A 107 -10.11 -12.83 -1.33
CA PRO A 107 -8.77 -12.52 -1.82
C PRO A 107 -8.54 -11.02 -1.75
N PRO A 108 -7.39 -10.58 -1.21
CA PRO A 108 -7.09 -9.16 -1.13
C PRO A 108 -6.91 -8.57 -2.54
N PRO A 109 -7.22 -7.27 -2.75
CA PRO A 109 -7.03 -6.59 -4.04
C PRO A 109 -5.59 -6.59 -4.55
N PHE A 110 -4.61 -6.77 -3.68
CA PHE A 110 -3.18 -6.88 -3.99
C PHE A 110 -2.50 -7.79 -2.94
N PRO A 111 -1.27 -8.28 -3.18
CA PRO A 111 -0.56 -9.15 -2.23
C PRO A 111 -0.35 -8.46 -0.88
N MET A 112 -1.15 -8.83 0.13
CA MET A 112 -1.04 -8.31 1.49
C MET A 112 -1.31 -9.36 2.55
N LYS A 113 -0.65 -9.20 3.70
CA LYS A 113 -0.93 -9.88 4.95
C LYS A 113 -1.79 -8.97 5.82
N ARG A 114 -2.84 -9.55 6.39
CA ARG A 114 -3.78 -8.86 7.28
C ARG A 114 -3.64 -9.51 8.65
N ARG A 115 -3.54 -8.71 9.70
CA ARG A 115 -3.52 -9.23 11.07
C ARG A 115 -4.43 -8.39 11.95
N VAL A 116 -5.35 -9.03 12.65
CA VAL A 116 -6.20 -8.39 13.65
C VAL A 116 -5.76 -8.89 15.00
N ILE A 117 -5.26 -7.97 15.83
CA ILE A 117 -4.81 -8.24 17.20
C ILE A 117 -5.81 -7.55 18.12
N ALA A 118 -6.26 -8.26 19.14
CA ALA A 118 -7.04 -7.70 20.23
C ALA A 118 -6.26 -7.79 21.53
N ARG A 119 -6.35 -6.74 22.34
CA ARG A 119 -5.82 -6.71 23.71
C ARG A 119 -6.92 -6.24 24.65
N ARG A 120 -7.19 -7.01 25.70
CA ARG A 120 -8.09 -6.61 26.78
C ARG A 120 -7.28 -6.11 27.96
N PHE A 121 -7.55 -4.89 28.39
CA PHE A 121 -6.89 -4.28 29.55
C PHE A 121 -7.56 -4.73 30.86
N PRO A 122 -6.83 -4.67 32.00
CA PRO A 122 -7.40 -4.94 33.32
C PRO A 122 -8.60 -4.05 33.70
N THR A 123 -8.69 -2.86 33.10
CA THR A 123 -9.83 -1.93 33.26
C THR A 123 -11.11 -2.42 32.58
N GLY A 124 -11.04 -3.51 31.81
CA GLY A 124 -12.12 -4.00 30.97
C GLY A 124 -12.09 -3.43 29.55
N GLU A 125 -11.32 -2.38 29.28
CA GLU A 125 -11.19 -1.81 27.93
C GLU A 125 -10.62 -2.82 26.93
N LEU A 126 -11.09 -2.74 25.69
CA LEU A 126 -10.65 -3.62 24.62
C LEU A 126 -10.06 -2.77 23.48
N GLU A 127 -8.79 -3.01 23.17
CA GLU A 127 -8.08 -2.39 22.06
C GLU A 127 -8.00 -3.35 20.90
N PHE A 128 -8.36 -2.85 19.72
CA PHE A 128 -8.12 -3.54 18.46
C PHE A 128 -7.00 -2.86 17.68
N ARG A 129 -6.08 -3.67 17.17
CA ARG A 129 -5.02 -3.27 16.26
C ARG A 129 -5.15 -4.06 14.97
N VAL A 130 -5.33 -3.34 13.88
CA VAL A 130 -5.38 -3.93 12.53
C VAL A 130 -4.05 -3.59 11.84
N THR A 131 -3.26 -4.62 11.59
CA THR A 131 -2.01 -4.51 10.86
C THR A 131 -2.24 -4.97 9.42
N VAL A 132 -1.87 -4.13 8.45
CA VAL A 132 -1.91 -4.48 7.03
C VAL A 132 -0.51 -4.30 6.47
N GLU A 133 0.11 -5.39 6.06
CA GLU A 133 1.43 -5.41 5.45
C GLU A 133 1.27 -5.81 3.99
N TRP A 134 1.56 -4.92 3.04
CA TRP A 134 1.60 -5.33 1.63
C TRP A 134 3.01 -5.76 1.25
N MET A 135 3.06 -6.76 0.38
CA MET A 135 4.31 -7.21 -0.23
C MET A 135 4.43 -6.48 -1.55
N ALA A 136 5.31 -5.47 -1.62
CA ALA A 136 5.70 -4.92 -2.90
C ALA A 136 6.51 -5.99 -3.64
N VAL A 137 5.93 -6.60 -4.67
CA VAL A 137 6.67 -7.45 -5.62
C VAL A 137 7.48 -6.50 -6.51
N VAL A 138 8.58 -5.98 -5.97
CA VAL A 138 9.61 -5.33 -6.77
C VAL A 138 10.53 -6.46 -7.21
N THR A 139 10.61 -6.64 -8.52
CA THR A 139 11.21 -7.76 -9.25
C THR A 139 12.68 -8.07 -8.97
N ASP A 140 13.33 -7.42 -8.00
CA ASP A 140 14.73 -7.73 -7.62
C ASP A 140 15.05 -7.57 -6.12
N ALA A 141 14.13 -7.07 -5.30
CA ALA A 141 14.31 -7.01 -3.86
C ALA A 141 12.95 -6.98 -3.19
N LYS A 142 12.62 -8.02 -2.40
CA LYS A 142 11.43 -8.05 -1.56
C LYS A 142 11.49 -6.90 -0.56
N THR A 143 10.92 -5.76 -0.94
CA THR A 143 10.79 -4.62 -0.03
C THR A 143 9.50 -4.85 0.78
N HIS A 144 9.66 -5.29 2.02
CA HIS A 144 8.55 -5.41 2.97
C HIS A 144 8.29 -4.03 3.58
N GLN A 145 7.23 -3.35 3.15
CA GLN A 145 6.75 -2.16 3.86
C GLN A 145 5.57 -2.58 4.75
N LYS A 146 5.80 -2.52 6.05
CA LYS A 146 4.79 -2.80 7.09
C LYS A 146 4.14 -1.50 7.52
N LEU A 147 2.85 -1.34 7.25
CA LEU A 147 2.05 -0.35 7.97
C LEU A 147 1.34 -1.02 9.14
N SER A 148 1.47 -0.38 10.29
CA SER A 148 0.71 -0.76 11.49
C SER A 148 -0.27 0.37 11.76
N PHE A 149 -1.56 0.09 11.67
CA PHE A 149 -2.60 1.02 12.09
C PHE A 149 -3.05 0.60 13.48
N SER A 150 -2.80 1.47 14.46
CA SER A 150 -3.29 1.30 15.82
C SER A 150 -4.38 2.34 16.09
N SER A 151 -5.54 1.85 16.53
CA SER A 151 -6.31 2.38 17.65
C SER A 151 -7.81 2.40 17.37
N PHE A 152 -8.51 1.63 18.20
CA PHE A 152 -9.81 1.98 18.76
C PHE A 152 -9.76 1.45 20.19
N SER A 153 -9.74 2.35 21.19
CA SER A 153 -10.11 2.01 22.56
C SER A 153 -11.54 2.50 22.73
N SER A 154 -12.45 1.59 23.04
CA SER A 154 -13.83 1.96 23.31
C SER A 154 -13.99 2.15 24.82
N PRO A 155 -14.36 3.34 25.31
CA PRO A 155 -14.61 3.59 26.73
C PRO A 155 -15.93 2.99 27.23
N LYS A 156 -16.65 2.21 26.40
CA LYS A 156 -17.83 1.47 26.89
C LYS A 156 -17.36 0.52 27.99
N ASN A 157 -18.09 0.40 29.09
CA ASN A 157 -17.77 -0.61 30.10
C ASN A 157 -18.05 -2.00 29.51
N TRP A 158 -17.02 -2.67 29.00
CA TRP A 158 -17.07 -4.04 28.48
C TRP A 158 -17.09 -5.02 29.66
N ARG A 159 -18.27 -5.19 30.26
CA ARG A 159 -18.53 -6.20 31.30
C ARG A 159 -18.49 -7.60 30.68
#